data_AF-A0A536ARZ1-F1
#
_entry.id   AF-A0A536ARZ1-F1
#
_cell.length_a   1.000
_cell.length_b   1.000
_cell.length_c   1.000
_cell.angle_alpha   90.00
_cell.angle_beta   90.00
_cell.angle_gamma   90.00
#
_symmetry.space_group_name_H-M   'P 1'
#
loop_
_entity.id
_entity.type
_entity.pdbx_description
1 polymer ?
#
loop_
_entity_poly.entity_id
_entity_poly.type
_entity_poly.pdbx_seq_one_letter_code
_entity_poly.pdbx_strand_id
1 'polypeptide(L)'
;MWIASISILFILPQAAPGNTLATFNYAPVAVAVVLIFAGGYWFLSAKNWFKGPKVQGSAEELARIEADLEAPGTAVPAGAPTQ
;
A
#
# COMPACT_ATOMS: atom_id res chain seq x y z
N MET A 1 -9.86 -12.32 -11.22
CA MET A 1 -10.73 -13.44 -10.80
C MET A 1 -10.18 -14.17 -9.57
N TRP A 2 -8.92 -14.63 -9.57
CA TRP A 2 -8.27 -15.30 -8.42
C TRP A 2 -8.42 -14.58 -7.07
N ILE A 3 -8.09 -13.28 -7.01
CA ILE A 3 -8.16 -12.50 -5.76
C ILE A 3 -9.59 -12.53 -5.17
N ALA A 4 -10.61 -12.32 -6.00
CA ALA A 4 -11.99 -12.37 -5.54
C ALA A 4 -12.36 -13.76 -4.97
N SER A 5 -11.90 -14.84 -5.62
CA SER A 5 -12.13 -16.21 -5.15
C SER A 5 -11.49 -16.47 -3.79
N ILE A 6 -10.21 -16.13 -3.60
CA ILE A 6 -9.54 -16.33 -2.31
C ILE A 6 -10.13 -15.44 -1.22
N SER A 7 -10.52 -14.20 -1.54
CA SER A 7 -11.17 -13.32 -0.57
C SER A 7 -12.47 -13.91 -0.04
N ILE A 8 -13.29 -14.52 -0.90
CA ILE A 8 -14.51 -15.22 -0.45
C ILE A 8 -14.16 -16.40 0.47
N LEU A 9 -13.21 -17.26 0.06
CA LEU A 9 -12.81 -18.42 0.86
C LEU A 9 -12.28 -18.04 2.25
N PHE A 10 -11.49 -16.98 2.35
CA PHE A 10 -10.92 -16.52 3.63
C PHE A 10 -11.90 -15.71 4.49
N ILE A 11 -13.09 -15.37 3.96
CA ILE A 11 -14.19 -14.75 4.71
C ILE A 11 -15.18 -15.80 5.26
N LEU A 12 -15.16 -17.03 4.75
CA LEU A 12 -16.00 -18.11 5.26
C LEU A 12 -15.69 -18.46 6.73
N PRO A 13 -16.65 -19.02 7.49
CA PRO A 13 -16.40 -19.51 8.84
C PRO A 13 -15.34 -20.61 8.85
N GLN A 14 -14.42 -20.57 9.83
CA GLN A 14 -13.42 -21.63 10.02
C GLN A 14 -13.97 -22.89 10.71
N ALA A 15 -15.15 -22.78 11.33
CA ALA A 15 -15.86 -23.88 11.98
C ALA A 15 -17.36 -23.81 11.63
N ALA A 16 -17.98 -24.97 11.40
CA ALA A 16 -19.42 -25.07 11.17
C ALA A 16 -20.18 -25.20 12.51
N PRO A 17 -21.38 -24.61 12.65
CA PRO A 17 -22.13 -23.84 11.65
C PRO A 17 -21.71 -22.36 11.47
N GLY A 18 -20.73 -21.85 12.24
CA GLY A 18 -20.16 -20.51 12.04
C GLY A 18 -21.07 -19.34 12.41
N ASN A 19 -22.21 -19.63 13.03
CA ASN A 19 -23.27 -18.68 13.35
C ASN A 19 -23.29 -18.28 14.84
N THR A 20 -22.26 -18.66 15.61
CA THR A 20 -22.12 -18.29 17.02
C THR A 20 -20.94 -17.35 17.21
N LEU A 21 -20.97 -16.53 18.26
CA LEU A 21 -19.86 -15.61 18.59
C LEU A 21 -18.51 -16.33 18.75
N ALA A 22 -18.52 -17.59 19.21
CA ALA A 22 -17.32 -18.38 19.39
C ALA A 22 -16.77 -18.97 18.07
N THR A 23 -17.57 -19.04 17.01
CA THR A 23 -17.21 -19.72 15.74
C THR A 23 -17.23 -18.80 14.51
N PHE A 24 -17.64 -17.55 14.69
CA PHE A 24 -17.70 -16.54 13.63
C PHE A 24 -16.29 -16.13 13.17
N ASN A 25 -16.11 -15.91 11.86
CA ASN A 25 -14.87 -15.37 11.31
C ASN A 25 -14.86 -13.84 11.45
N TYR A 26 -13.97 -13.29 12.26
CA TYR A 26 -13.90 -11.85 12.54
C TYR A 26 -13.09 -11.03 11.52
N ALA A 27 -12.50 -11.64 10.49
CA ALA A 27 -11.74 -10.92 9.47
C ALA A 27 -12.57 -9.84 8.75
N PRO A 28 -13.83 -10.08 8.30
CA PRO A 28 -14.66 -9.04 7.68
C PRO A 28 -14.92 -7.86 8.60
N VAL A 29 -15.13 -8.12 9.90
CA VAL A 29 -15.35 -7.07 10.91
C VAL A 29 -14.10 -6.22 11.06
N ALA A 30 -12.93 -6.84 11.18
CA ALA A 30 -11.65 -6.14 11.26
C ALA A 30 -11.41 -5.26 10.02
N VAL A 31 -11.68 -5.79 8.82
CA VAL A 31 -11.57 -5.02 7.57
C VAL A 31 -12.53 -3.83 7.56
N ALA A 32 -13.79 -4.02 7.97
CA ALA A 32 -14.77 -2.95 8.06
C ALA A 32 -14.32 -1.84 9.03
N VAL A 33 -13.79 -2.21 10.20
CA VAL A 33 -13.25 -1.26 11.18
C VAL A 33 -12.10 -0.45 10.58
N VAL A 34 -11.16 -1.10 9.89
CA VAL A 34 -10.03 -0.42 9.23
C VAL A 34 -10.53 0.53 8.14
N LEU A 35 -11.48 0.10 7.30
CA LEU A 35 -12.02 0.94 6.23
C LEU A 35 -12.75 2.17 6.79
N ILE A 36 -13.55 1.99 7.84
CA ILE A 36 -14.25 3.10 8.52
C ILE A 36 -13.24 4.05 9.16
N PHE A 37 -12.24 3.52 9.86
CA PHE A 37 -11.23 4.35 10.51
C PHE A 37 -10.38 5.12 9.49
N ALA A 38 -9.80 4.44 8.52
CA ALA A 38 -8.96 5.05 7.50
C ALA A 38 -9.75 6.03 6.63
N GLY A 39 -10.96 5.62 6.19
CA GLY A 39 -11.85 6.47 5.41
C GLY A 39 -12.36 7.68 6.20
N GLY A 40 -12.73 7.48 7.47
CA GLY A 40 -13.15 8.56 8.37
C GLY A 40 -12.01 9.53 8.66
N TYR A 41 -10.82 9.04 8.98
CA TYR A 41 -9.63 9.88 9.16
C TYR A 41 -9.27 10.67 7.91
N TRP A 42 -9.32 10.03 6.74
CA TRP A 42 -9.12 10.68 5.46
C TRP A 42 -10.14 11.81 5.23
N PHE A 43 -11.42 11.50 5.42
CA PHE A 43 -12.51 12.44 5.18
C PHE A 43 -12.50 13.64 6.13
N LEU A 44 -12.23 13.41 7.41
CA LEU A 44 -12.25 14.43 8.45
C LEU A 44 -10.97 15.29 8.48
N SER A 45 -9.82 14.72 8.14
CA SER A 45 -8.53 15.40 8.33
C SER A 45 -7.58 15.24 7.15
N ALA A 46 -7.17 14.01 6.82
CA ALA A 46 -5.98 13.79 6.00
C ALA A 46 -6.06 14.43 4.61
N LYS A 47 -7.25 14.45 4.00
CA LYS A 47 -7.46 15.07 2.68
C LYS A 47 -7.10 16.56 2.60
N ASN A 48 -7.10 17.28 3.73
CA ASN A 48 -6.87 18.73 3.75
C ASN A 48 -5.37 19.09 3.70
N TRP A 49 -4.52 18.24 4.27
CA TRP A 49 -3.09 18.51 4.41
C TRP A 49 -2.19 17.51 3.68
N PHE A 50 -2.68 16.32 3.32
CA PHE A 50 -1.93 15.37 2.49
C PHE A 50 -1.87 15.87 1.04
N LYS A 51 -0.67 16.16 0.54
CA LYS A 51 -0.45 16.69 -0.82
C LYS A 51 -0.05 15.62 -1.85
N GLY A 52 -0.08 14.34 -1.46
CA GLY A 52 0.36 13.25 -2.32
C GLY A 52 1.88 13.05 -2.34
N PRO A 53 2.35 12.02 -3.06
CA PRO A 53 3.77 11.76 -3.24
C PRO A 53 4.45 12.94 -3.94
N LYS A 54 5.59 13.38 -3.40
CA LYS A 54 6.46 14.32 -4.10
C LYS A 54 7.41 13.53 -4.99
N VAL A 55 7.45 13.86 -6.27
CA VAL A 55 8.46 13.31 -7.18
C VAL A 55 9.83 13.77 -6.69
N GLN A 56 10.71 12.82 -6.39
CA GLN A 56 12.09 13.08 -6.01
C GLN A 56 12.93 13.07 -7.28
N GLY A 57 13.45 14.23 -7.68
CA GLY A 57 14.28 14.41 -8.88
C GLY A 57 13.51 14.91 -10.10
N SER A 58 14.22 15.54 -11.04
CA SER A 58 13.66 15.86 -12.36
C SER A 58 13.50 14.59 -13.20
N ALA A 59 12.66 14.62 -14.24
CA ALA A 59 12.51 13.50 -15.15
C ALA A 59 13.86 13.05 -15.77
N GLU A 60 14.76 14.00 -16.00
CA GLU A 60 16.12 13.74 -16.50
C GLU A 60 17.05 13.14 -15.45
N GLU A 61 16.88 13.48 -14.17
CA GLU A 61 17.62 12.87 -13.07
C GLU A 61 17.20 11.40 -12.88
N LEU A 62 15.89 11.12 -12.92
CA LEU A 62 15.35 9.76 -12.91
C LEU A 62 15.84 8.94 -14.11
N ALA A 63 15.81 9.51 -15.32
CA ALA A 63 16.29 8.85 -16.52
C ALA A 63 17.80 8.55 -16.48
N ARG A 64 18.60 9.42 -15.86
CA ARG A 64 20.04 9.16 -15.63
C ARG A 64 20.27 8.02 -14.65
N ILE A 65 19.56 8.02 -13.52
CA ILE A 65 19.67 6.94 -12.53
C ILE A 65 19.30 5.59 -13.17
N GLU A 66 18.25 5.56 -13.99
CA GLU A 66 17.83 4.35 -14.71
C GLU A 66 18.91 3.89 -15.72
N ALA A 67 19.48 4.82 -16.50
CA ALA A 67 20.58 4.51 -17.42
C ALA A 67 21.83 3.98 -16.70
N ASP A 68 22.19 4.55 -15.54
CA ASP A 68 23.32 4.11 -14.71
C ASP A 68 23.07 2.71 -14.09
N LEU A 69 21.81 2.36 -13.80
CA LEU A 69 21.42 1.06 -13.25
C LEU A 69 21.39 -0.05 -14.31
N GLU A 70 21.04 0.29 -15.55
CA GLU A 70 21.04 -0.65 -16.68
C GLU A 70 22.43 -0.93 -17.24
N ALA A 71 23.37 0.01 -17.07
CA ALA A 71 24.76 -0.19 -17.44
C ALA A 71 25.45 -1.16 -16.45
N PRO A 72 26.10 -2.25 -16.92
CA PRO A 72 26.87 -3.11 -16.04
C PRO A 72 28.09 -2.35 -15.49
N GLY A 73 28.01 -1.91 -14.24
CA GLY A 73 29.18 -1.72 -13.37
C GLY A 73 29.98 -0.42 -13.51
N THR A 74 29.34 0.76 -13.54
CA THR A 74 30.03 2.01 -13.21
C THR A 74 29.34 2.71 -12.05
N ALA A 75 29.88 2.53 -10.84
CA ALA A 75 29.45 3.28 -9.68
C ALA A 75 29.88 4.75 -9.80
N VAL A 76 28.92 5.67 -9.75
CA VAL A 76 29.17 7.11 -9.60
C VAL A 76 29.47 7.40 -8.12
N PRO A 77 30.57 8.09 -7.77
CA PRO A 77 30.88 8.39 -6.38
C PRO A 77 29.85 9.36 -5.80
N ALA A 78 29.25 8.98 -4.67
CA ALA A 78 28.34 9.81 -3.91
C ALA A 78 29.09 11.06 -3.41
N GLY A 79 28.85 12.23 -4.02
CA GLY A 79 29.37 13.49 -3.46
C GLY A 79 29.60 14.69 -4.37
N ALA A 80 28.98 14.82 -5.56
CA ALA A 80 29.11 16.07 -6.31
C ALA A 80 28.25 17.20 -5.68
N PRO A 81 28.82 18.35 -5.30
CA PRO A 81 28.09 19.40 -4.60
C PRO A 81 27.13 20.15 -5.55
N THR A 82 25.91 20.36 -5.05
CA THR A 82 24.88 21.24 -5.62
C THR A 82 25.33 22.70 -5.58
N GLN A 83 25.51 23.30 -6.75
CA GLN A 83 25.36 24.76 -6.95
C GLN A 83 23.96 25.02 -7.48
#